data_AF-A0A3D3JT14-F1
#
_entry.id   AF-A0A3D3JT14-F1
#
_cell.length_a   1.000
_cell.length_b   1.000
_cell.length_c   1.000
_cell.angle_alpha   90.00
_cell.angle_beta   90.00
_cell.angle_gamma   90.00
#
_symmetry.space_group_name_H-M   'P 1'
#
loop_
_entity.id
_entity.type
_entity.pdbx_description
1 polymer ?
#
loop_
_entity_poly.entity_id
_entity_poly.type
_entity_poly.pdbx_seq_one_letter_code
_entity_poly.pdbx_strand_id
1 'polypeptide(L)'
;WNRFVLIGHGIIVAGSIAAAVITGRWAWLLVPHVVSFSSTYGGWLFYFCNNTQHVGLTDNVPDFRLCCRSMKLPWIVSFLYWHMQYHTEHHMYAAVPCYNLRKLRKCLAHDLPEFKGVIGTWQEIAMILERQKSEPDYQYIHPLPETAQPVLIGNREAEIAAGAVAADPGANCDELNLHADVESAARHPA
;
A
#
# COMPACT_ATOMS: atom_id res chain seq x y z
N TRP A 1 -20.41 -15.00 5.87
CA TRP A 1 -19.54 -13.84 6.09
C TRP A 1 -20.34 -12.63 6.60
N ASN A 2 -21.17 -11.98 5.78
CA ASN A 2 -21.88 -10.73 6.13
C ASN A 2 -22.68 -10.77 7.44
N ARG A 3 -23.40 -11.88 7.71
CA ARG A 3 -24.12 -12.07 8.98
C ARG A 3 -23.22 -12.00 10.22
N PHE A 4 -22.02 -12.57 10.15
CA PHE A 4 -21.07 -12.58 11.25
C PHE A 4 -20.47 -11.19 11.49
N VAL A 5 -20.18 -10.46 10.41
CA VAL A 5 -19.74 -9.06 10.48
C VAL A 5 -20.83 -8.21 11.13
N LEU A 6 -22.07 -8.30 10.64
CA LEU A 6 -23.20 -7.55 11.20
C LEU A 6 -23.43 -7.85 12.69
N ILE A 7 -23.42 -9.14 13.07
CA ILE A 7 -23.53 -9.56 14.48
C ILE A 7 -22.37 -9.00 15.31
N GLY A 8 -21.13 -9.09 14.82
CA GLY A 8 -19.95 -8.58 15.51
C GLY A 8 -20.03 -7.07 15.78
N HIS A 9 -20.37 -6.27 14.76
CA HIS A 9 -20.59 -4.84 14.92
C HIS A 9 -21.76 -4.54 15.87
N GLY A 10 -22.84 -5.33 15.80
CA GLY A 10 -23.97 -5.23 16.72
C GLY A 10 -23.56 -5.46 18.19
N ILE A 11 -22.73 -6.46 18.45
CA ILE A 11 -22.18 -6.75 19.79
C ILE A 11 -21.31 -5.58 20.27
N ILE A 12 -20.44 -5.03 19.42
CA ILE A 12 -19.59 -3.89 19.78
C ILE A 12 -20.43 -2.67 20.16
N VAL A 13 -21.47 -2.36 19.39
CA VAL A 13 -22.38 -1.24 19.66
C VAL A 13 -23.14 -1.47 20.97
N ALA A 14 -23.78 -2.63 21.12
CA ALA A 14 -24.57 -2.93 22.32
C ALA A 14 -23.70 -2.98 23.59
N GLY A 15 -22.54 -3.62 23.52
CA GLY A 15 -21.57 -3.68 24.61
C GLY A 15 -21.04 -2.30 25.01
N SER A 16 -20.78 -1.43 24.04
CA SER A 16 -20.33 -0.05 24.31
C SER A 16 -21.42 0.80 24.96
N ILE A 17 -22.68 0.64 24.55
CA ILE A 17 -23.83 1.29 25.20
C ILE A 17 -23.99 0.79 26.64
N ALA A 18 -23.94 -0.53 26.85
CA ALA A 18 -24.02 -1.10 28.19
C ALA A 18 -22.89 -0.59 29.10
N ALA A 19 -21.65 -0.56 28.60
CA ALA A 19 -20.51 -0.03 29.33
C ALA A 19 -20.66 1.47 29.66
N ALA A 20 -21.18 2.27 28.72
CA ALA A 20 -21.47 3.69 28.96
C ALA A 20 -22.48 3.88 30.10
N VAL A 21 -23.57 3.11 30.11
CA VAL A 21 -24.62 3.19 31.14
C VAL A 21 -24.11 2.68 32.50
N ILE A 22 -23.46 1.51 32.54
CA ILE A 22 -22.99 0.89 33.79
C ILE A 22 -21.93 1.75 34.48
N THR A 23 -21.01 2.33 33.70
CA THR A 23 -19.88 3.12 34.25
C THR A 23 -20.18 4.60 34.35
N GLY A 24 -21.30 5.08 33.78
CA GLY A 24 -21.59 6.51 33.62
C GLY A 24 -20.64 7.25 32.67
N ARG A 25 -19.77 6.55 31.93
CA ARG A 25 -18.76 7.14 31.05
C ARG A 25 -19.18 7.06 29.58
N TRP A 26 -19.71 8.16 29.05
CA TRP A 26 -20.13 8.25 27.65
C TRP A 26 -18.99 8.06 26.63
N ALA A 27 -17.72 8.17 27.04
CA ALA A 27 -16.56 7.89 26.19
C ALA A 27 -16.55 6.48 25.57
N TRP A 28 -17.24 5.51 26.19
CA TRP A 28 -17.43 4.17 25.59
C TRP A 28 -18.11 4.22 24.22
N LEU A 29 -18.91 5.25 23.91
CA LEU A 29 -19.55 5.41 22.60
C LEU A 29 -18.57 5.78 21.47
N LEU A 30 -17.32 6.14 21.78
CA LEU A 30 -16.28 6.36 20.77
C LEU A 30 -15.83 5.05 20.10
N VAL A 31 -15.91 3.92 20.81
CA VAL A 31 -15.54 2.60 20.29
C VAL A 31 -16.32 2.26 19.00
N PRO A 32 -17.67 2.27 18.99
CA PRO A 32 -18.41 2.00 17.75
C PRO A 32 -18.20 3.10 16.69
N HIS A 33 -17.92 4.35 17.07
CA HIS A 33 -17.63 5.42 16.09
C HIS A 33 -16.34 5.13 15.29
N VAL A 34 -15.31 4.62 15.94
CA VAL A 34 -14.04 4.29 15.28
C VAL A 34 -14.11 2.94 14.58
N VAL A 35 -14.76 1.94 15.18
CA VAL A 35 -14.73 0.56 14.65
C VAL A 35 -15.84 0.30 13.64
N SER A 36 -17.07 0.77 13.90
CA SER A 36 -18.25 0.44 13.09
C SER A 36 -18.60 1.50 12.07
N PHE A 37 -18.32 2.78 12.37
CA PHE A 37 -18.69 3.90 11.51
C PHE A 37 -17.51 4.48 10.71
N SER A 38 -16.30 3.92 10.80
CA SER A 38 -15.15 4.42 10.03
C SER A 38 -15.37 4.47 8.52
N SER A 39 -16.12 3.51 7.98
CA SER A 39 -16.46 3.47 6.56
C SER A 39 -17.39 4.60 6.12
N THR A 40 -18.22 5.17 7.00
CA THR A 40 -19.17 6.23 6.60
C THR A 40 -18.47 7.56 6.33
N TYR A 41 -17.44 7.90 7.11
CA TYR A 41 -16.68 9.14 6.92
C TYR A 41 -15.35 8.94 6.17
N GLY A 42 -14.73 7.76 6.25
CA GLY A 42 -13.47 7.46 5.57
C GLY A 42 -13.62 6.74 4.23
N GLY A 43 -14.78 6.15 3.94
CA GLY A 43 -14.98 5.30 2.77
C GLY A 43 -14.80 6.02 1.43
N TRP A 44 -15.22 7.28 1.33
CA TRP A 44 -15.04 8.07 0.10
C TRP A 44 -13.55 8.29 -0.22
N LEU A 45 -12.74 8.57 0.82
CA LEU A 45 -11.31 8.81 0.64
C LEU A 45 -10.58 7.51 0.29
N PHE A 46 -10.95 6.42 0.98
CA PHE A 46 -10.47 5.08 0.63
C PHE A 46 -10.78 4.76 -0.83
N TYR A 47 -12.03 4.91 -1.27
CA TYR A 47 -12.43 4.64 -2.66
C TYR A 47 -11.65 5.53 -3.64
N PHE A 48 -11.52 6.83 -3.34
CA PHE A 48 -10.79 7.77 -4.18
C PHE A 48 -9.32 7.36 -4.37
N CYS A 49 -8.60 7.01 -3.30
CA CYS A 49 -7.20 6.60 -3.43
C CYS A 49 -7.05 5.18 -3.97
N ASN A 50 -7.84 4.22 -3.47
CA ASN A 50 -7.71 2.80 -3.78
C ASN A 50 -7.99 2.48 -5.26
N ASN A 51 -8.97 3.15 -5.89
CA ASN A 51 -9.22 2.89 -7.31
C ASN A 51 -8.03 3.32 -8.19
N THR A 52 -7.27 4.35 -7.80
CA THR A 52 -6.12 4.78 -8.61
C THR A 52 -5.00 3.75 -8.70
N GLN A 53 -4.97 2.79 -7.77
CA GLN A 53 -3.89 1.81 -7.64
C GLN A 53 -3.86 0.76 -8.75
N HIS A 54 -5.00 0.39 -9.32
CA HIS A 54 -5.08 -0.67 -10.34
C HIS A 54 -5.94 -0.31 -11.55
N VAL A 55 -6.86 0.64 -11.42
CA VAL A 55 -7.80 0.94 -12.51
C VAL A 55 -7.06 1.39 -13.77
N GLY A 56 -7.42 0.76 -14.89
CA GLY A 56 -6.85 0.98 -16.21
C GLY A 56 -5.48 0.33 -16.43
N LEU A 57 -4.92 -0.41 -15.48
CA LEU A 57 -3.65 -1.11 -15.67
C LEU A 57 -3.84 -2.53 -16.20
N THR A 58 -2.72 -3.15 -16.58
CA THR A 58 -2.72 -4.50 -17.15
C THR A 58 -2.93 -5.54 -16.06
N ASP A 59 -3.84 -6.49 -16.27
CA ASP A 59 -4.08 -7.61 -15.36
C ASP A 59 -3.24 -8.84 -15.73
N ASN A 60 -3.08 -9.78 -14.78
CA ASN A 60 -2.44 -11.10 -14.98
C ASN A 60 -0.99 -11.08 -15.48
N VAL A 61 -0.25 -9.99 -15.21
CA VAL A 61 1.19 -9.91 -15.44
C VAL A 61 1.96 -10.06 -14.12
N PRO A 62 3.10 -10.78 -14.10
CA PRO A 62 3.89 -10.96 -12.88
C PRO A 62 4.63 -9.68 -12.45
N ASP A 63 4.72 -8.68 -13.32
CA ASP A 63 5.37 -7.40 -13.02
C ASP A 63 4.41 -6.42 -12.33
N PHE A 64 4.62 -6.19 -11.03
CA PHE A 64 3.83 -5.23 -10.28
C PHE A 64 3.96 -3.79 -10.77
N ARG A 65 5.04 -3.45 -11.50
CA ARG A 65 5.20 -2.12 -12.10
C ARG A 65 4.21 -1.86 -13.24
N LEU A 66 3.63 -2.92 -13.81
CA LEU A 66 2.69 -2.86 -14.94
C LEU A 66 1.23 -3.01 -14.51
N CYS A 67 0.96 -3.68 -13.39
CA CYS A 67 -0.39 -3.93 -12.87
C CYS A 67 -0.78 -3.05 -11.67
N CYS A 68 0.17 -2.33 -11.07
CA CYS A 68 -0.04 -1.45 -9.93
C CYS A 68 0.51 -0.04 -10.19
N ARG A 69 -0.15 0.97 -9.62
CA ARG A 69 0.23 2.38 -9.72
C ARG A 69 0.53 2.97 -8.36
N SER A 70 1.55 3.81 -8.33
CA SER A 70 1.86 4.68 -7.19
C SER A 70 1.59 6.14 -7.55
N MET A 71 1.10 6.93 -6.59
CA MET A 71 0.66 8.31 -6.81
C MET A 71 1.19 9.28 -5.74
N LYS A 72 1.51 10.51 -6.12
CA LYS A 72 1.84 11.59 -5.17
C LYS A 72 0.57 12.08 -4.49
N LEU A 73 0.51 11.91 -3.17
CA LEU A 73 -0.52 12.46 -2.30
C LEU A 73 0.04 13.60 -1.44
N PRO A 74 -0.78 14.62 -1.09
CA PRO A 74 -0.42 15.59 -0.06
C PRO A 74 -0.24 14.89 1.30
N TRP A 75 0.55 15.48 2.19
CA TRP A 75 0.98 14.82 3.44
C TRP A 75 -0.19 14.33 4.31
N ILE A 76 -1.29 15.09 4.38
CA ILE A 76 -2.44 14.71 5.22
C ILE A 76 -3.18 13.50 4.66
N VAL A 77 -3.35 13.45 3.33
CA VAL A 77 -3.97 12.29 2.68
C VAL A 77 -3.00 11.11 2.73
N SER A 78 -1.71 11.35 2.58
CA SER A 78 -0.68 10.33 2.74
C SER A 78 -0.72 9.67 4.12
N PHE A 79 -0.87 10.47 5.16
CA PHE A 79 -1.01 9.99 6.53
C PHE A 79 -2.31 9.20 6.73
N LEU A 80 -3.46 9.76 6.33
CA LEU A 80 -4.77 9.10 6.45
C LEU A 80 -4.87 7.82 5.62
N TYR A 81 -4.17 7.76 4.49
CA TYR A 81 -4.07 6.60 3.62
C TYR A 81 -2.89 5.68 3.97
N TRP A 82 -2.30 5.88 5.15
CA TRP A 82 -1.29 4.98 5.73
C TRP A 82 -0.06 4.75 4.81
N HIS A 83 0.34 5.79 4.08
CA HIS A 83 1.40 5.75 3.05
C HIS A 83 1.17 4.74 1.90
N MET A 84 -0.05 4.19 1.74
CA MET A 84 -0.39 3.24 0.67
C MET A 84 -0.52 3.88 -0.72
N GLN A 85 -0.08 5.13 -0.87
CA GLN A 85 0.16 5.73 -2.18
C GLN A 85 1.38 5.14 -2.89
N TYR A 86 2.27 4.46 -2.14
CA TYR A 86 3.45 3.72 -2.61
C TYR A 86 3.07 2.26 -2.88
N HIS A 87 2.03 2.06 -3.69
CA HIS A 87 1.36 0.78 -3.83
C HIS A 87 2.16 -0.21 -4.68
N THR A 88 2.81 0.29 -5.73
CA THR A 88 3.73 -0.51 -6.57
C THR A 88 4.87 -1.05 -5.70
N GLU A 89 5.44 -0.20 -4.84
CA GLU A 89 6.51 -0.59 -3.92
C GLU A 89 6.03 -1.61 -2.88
N HIS A 90 4.83 -1.43 -2.34
CA HIS A 90 4.22 -2.41 -1.43
C HIS A 90 4.06 -3.77 -2.09
N HIS A 91 3.61 -3.83 -3.34
CA HIS A 91 3.49 -5.11 -4.05
C HIS A 91 4.84 -5.73 -4.41
N MET A 92 5.81 -4.95 -4.85
CA MET A 92 7.17 -5.44 -5.15
C MET A 92 7.88 -5.96 -3.89
N TYR A 93 7.66 -5.33 -2.73
CA TYR A 93 8.31 -5.67 -1.46
C TYR A 93 7.31 -5.69 -0.29
N ALA A 94 6.38 -6.65 -0.31
CA ALA A 94 5.27 -6.73 0.65
C ALA A 94 5.68 -6.85 2.12
N ALA A 95 6.91 -7.33 2.38
CA ALA A 95 7.47 -7.41 3.74
C ALA A 95 7.90 -6.04 4.30
N VAL A 96 8.07 -5.01 3.46
CA VAL A 96 8.48 -3.68 3.90
C VAL A 96 7.29 -2.97 4.53
N PRO A 97 7.41 -2.50 5.78
CA PRO A 97 6.32 -1.82 6.43
C PRO A 97 5.99 -0.48 5.77
N CYS A 98 4.71 -0.13 5.77
CA CYS A 98 4.15 1.08 5.14
C CYS A 98 4.92 2.39 5.42
N TYR A 99 5.41 2.58 6.65
CA TYR A 99 6.16 3.76 7.05
C TYR A 99 7.55 3.87 6.40
N ASN A 100 8.09 2.76 5.88
CA ASN A 100 9.37 2.72 5.17
C ASN A 100 9.23 2.78 3.64
N LEU A 101 8.01 2.71 3.09
CA LEU A 101 7.79 2.71 1.63
C LEU A 101 8.32 3.98 0.94
N ARG A 102 8.30 5.13 1.64
CA ARG A 102 8.91 6.36 1.11
C ARG A 102 10.43 6.24 0.94
N LYS A 103 11.12 5.55 1.87
CA LYS A 103 12.56 5.28 1.76
C LYS A 103 12.81 4.31 0.60
N LEU A 104 12.02 3.23 0.54
CA LEU A 104 12.08 2.22 -0.52
C LEU A 104 11.90 2.84 -1.91
N ARG A 105 10.90 3.70 -2.12
CA ARG A 105 10.70 4.39 -3.41
C ARG A 105 11.95 5.13 -3.88
N LYS A 106 12.68 5.78 -2.97
CA LYS A 106 13.90 6.50 -3.32
C LYS A 106 14.98 5.55 -3.82
N CYS A 107 15.17 4.40 -3.17
CA CYS A 107 16.11 3.37 -3.60
C CYS A 107 15.71 2.81 -4.99
N LEU A 108 14.41 2.64 -5.24
CA LEU A 108 13.86 2.10 -6.49
C LEU A 108 13.57 3.15 -7.57
N ALA A 109 13.96 4.41 -7.40
CA ALA A 109 13.56 5.49 -8.30
C ALA A 109 14.00 5.27 -9.77
N HIS A 110 15.06 4.49 -9.98
CA HIS A 110 15.59 4.11 -11.28
C HIS A 110 14.79 2.98 -11.98
N ASP A 111 13.93 2.28 -11.24
CA ASP A 111 13.21 1.09 -11.71
C ASP A 111 11.69 1.30 -11.75
N LEU A 112 11.20 2.38 -11.13
CA LEU A 112 9.76 2.64 -10.99
C LEU A 112 9.22 3.56 -12.09
N PRO A 113 7.93 3.39 -12.46
CA PRO A 113 7.25 4.33 -13.32
C PRO A 113 7.12 5.73 -12.72
N GLU A 114 6.86 6.71 -13.59
CA GLU A 114 6.76 8.13 -13.22
C GLU A 114 5.78 8.37 -12.05
N PHE A 115 6.20 9.20 -11.09
CA PHE A 115 5.38 9.52 -9.92
C PHE A 115 4.43 10.70 -10.19
N LYS A 116 3.23 10.40 -10.68
CA LYS A 116 2.22 11.42 -11.03
C LYS A 116 1.45 11.93 -9.80
N GLY A 117 1.04 13.19 -9.86
CA GLY A 117 0.12 13.79 -8.87
C GLY A 117 -1.32 13.35 -9.10
N VAL A 118 -2.17 13.55 -8.08
CA VAL A 118 -3.59 13.16 -8.09
C VAL A 118 -4.32 13.49 -9.39
N ILE A 119 -4.21 14.73 -9.86
CA ILE A 119 -4.89 15.19 -11.07
C ILE A 119 -4.39 14.42 -12.30
N GLY A 120 -3.07 14.32 -12.46
CA GLY A 120 -2.46 13.61 -13.59
C GLY A 120 -2.79 12.12 -13.60
N THR A 121 -2.86 11.49 -12.41
CA THR A 121 -3.27 10.10 -12.27
C THR A 121 -4.72 9.89 -12.70
N TRP A 122 -5.65 10.73 -12.26
CA TRP A 122 -7.05 10.61 -12.67
C TRP A 122 -7.28 10.93 -14.14
N GLN A 123 -6.53 11.89 -14.70
CA GLN A 123 -6.55 12.17 -16.14
C GLN A 123 -6.05 10.96 -16.95
N GLU A 124 -4.96 10.34 -16.54
CA GLU A 124 -4.45 9.10 -17.16
C GLU A 124 -5.51 7.99 -17.11
N ILE A 125 -6.10 7.75 -15.94
CA ILE A 125 -7.16 6.73 -15.78
C ILE A 125 -8.33 7.03 -16.72
N ALA A 126 -8.81 8.27 -16.77
CA ALA A 126 -9.92 8.64 -17.64
C ALA A 126 -9.61 8.39 -19.12
N MET A 127 -8.41 8.77 -19.58
CA MET A 127 -7.98 8.54 -20.97
C MET A 127 -7.87 7.04 -21.30
N ILE A 128 -7.31 6.24 -20.38
CA ILE A 128 -7.19 4.79 -20.56
C ILE A 128 -8.58 4.16 -20.63
N LEU A 129 -9.44 4.45 -19.67
CA LEU A 129 -10.79 3.87 -19.61
C LEU A 129 -11.61 4.27 -20.83
N GLU A 130 -11.46 5.50 -21.34
CA GLU A 130 -12.16 5.92 -22.55
C GLU A 130 -11.73 5.08 -23.76
N ARG A 131 -10.42 4.84 -23.92
CA ARG A 131 -9.91 3.98 -24.99
C ARG A 131 -10.34 2.53 -24.84
N GLN A 132 -10.33 1.99 -23.62
CA GLN A 132 -10.77 0.62 -23.33
C GLN A 132 -12.25 0.38 -23.64
N LYS A 133 -13.11 1.42 -23.66
CA LYS A 133 -14.50 1.27 -24.09
C LYS A 133 -14.63 0.93 -25.57
N SER A 134 -13.78 1.51 -26.43
CA SER A 134 -13.80 1.30 -27.88
C SER A 134 -12.86 0.19 -28.35
N GLU A 135 -11.80 -0.08 -27.59
CA GLU A 135 -10.78 -1.10 -27.86
C GLU A 135 -10.69 -2.09 -26.69
N PRO A 136 -11.53 -3.15 -26.64
CA PRO A 136 -11.57 -4.08 -25.51
C PRO A 136 -10.25 -4.82 -25.25
N ASP A 137 -9.43 -5.02 -26.28
CA ASP A 137 -8.13 -5.69 -26.19
C ASP A 137 -6.99 -4.74 -25.78
N TYR A 138 -7.26 -3.43 -25.64
CA TYR A 138 -6.25 -2.45 -25.29
C TYR A 138 -5.83 -2.59 -23.81
N GLN A 139 -4.53 -2.83 -23.63
CA GLN A 139 -3.87 -2.86 -22.33
C GLN A 139 -2.90 -1.67 -22.23
N TYR A 140 -3.09 -0.83 -21.22
CA TYR A 140 -2.15 0.25 -20.96
C TYR A 140 -0.90 -0.30 -20.29
N ILE A 141 0.24 -0.08 -20.95
CA ILE A 141 1.56 -0.42 -20.44
C ILE A 141 2.20 0.88 -19.98
N HIS A 142 2.38 1.03 -18.67
CA HIS A 142 3.02 2.22 -18.13
C HIS A 142 4.48 2.25 -18.58
N PRO A 143 4.99 3.37 -19.12
CA PRO A 143 6.40 3.47 -19.48
C PRO A 143 7.26 3.32 -18.23
N LEU A 144 8.29 2.49 -18.36
CA LEU A 144 9.35 2.32 -17.37
C LEU A 144 10.57 3.14 -17.79
N PRO A 145 11.40 3.60 -16.82
CA PRO A 145 12.69 4.21 -17.14
C PRO A 145 13.56 3.28 -18.01
N GLU A 146 14.41 3.85 -18.86
CA GLU A 146 15.38 3.06 -19.65
C GLU A 146 16.34 2.25 -18.76
N THR A 147 16.53 2.70 -17.52
CA THR A 147 17.34 2.04 -16.50
C THR A 147 16.62 0.88 -15.79
N ALA A 148 15.34 0.66 -16.07
CA ALA A 148 14.56 -0.37 -15.40
C ALA A 148 15.06 -1.76 -15.80
N GLN A 149 15.26 -2.60 -14.80
CA GLN A 149 15.74 -3.96 -15.03
C GLN A 149 14.61 -4.82 -15.59
N PRO A 150 14.90 -5.74 -16.54
CA PRO A 150 13.95 -6.75 -16.97
C PRO A 150 13.48 -7.55 -15.76
N VAL A 151 12.19 -7.90 -15.73
CA VAL A 151 11.67 -8.81 -14.70
C VAL A 151 12.44 -10.12 -14.81
N LEU A 152 13.15 -10.50 -13.74
CA LEU A 152 13.64 -11.86 -13.58
C LEU A 152 12.43 -12.76 -13.36
N ILE A 153 11.81 -13.21 -14.45
CA ILE A 153 10.72 -14.20 -14.39
C ILE A 153 11.35 -15.52 -13.92
N GLY A 154 11.18 -15.81 -12.63
CA GLY A 154 11.11 -17.17 -12.09
C GLY A 154 12.27 -18.10 -12.41
N ASN A 155 13.48 -17.78 -11.94
CA ASN A 155 14.45 -18.82 -11.64
C ASN A 155 14.47 -18.95 -10.12
N ARG A 156 13.77 -19.95 -9.56
CA ARG A 156 13.84 -20.25 -8.13
C ARG A 156 15.28 -20.48 -7.66
N GLU A 157 16.14 -20.92 -8.57
CA GLU A 157 17.59 -21.03 -8.38
C GLU A 157 18.33 -19.69 -8.34
N ALA A 158 17.85 -18.66 -9.07
CA ALA A 158 18.41 -17.31 -9.00
C ALA A 158 17.93 -16.55 -7.75
N GLU A 159 16.72 -16.80 -7.26
CA GLU A 159 16.28 -16.31 -5.94
C GLU A 159 17.05 -16.97 -4.80
N ILE A 160 17.37 -18.27 -4.90
CA ILE A 160 18.23 -18.97 -3.93
C ILE A 160 19.69 -18.50 -4.03
N ALA A 161 20.20 -18.26 -5.24
CA ALA A 161 21.54 -17.70 -5.45
C ALA A 161 21.64 -16.23 -5.02
N ALA A 162 20.63 -15.40 -5.31
CA ALA A 162 20.55 -14.00 -4.89
C ALA A 162 20.22 -13.86 -3.40
N GLY A 163 19.53 -14.83 -2.80
CA GLY A 163 19.41 -14.98 -1.34
C GLY A 163 20.74 -15.29 -0.63
N ALA A 164 21.80 -15.60 -1.39
CA ALA A 164 23.18 -15.70 -0.91
C ALA A 164 24.06 -14.50 -1.33
N VAL A 165 23.55 -13.60 -2.18
CA VAL A 165 24.24 -12.35 -2.52
C VAL A 165 23.67 -11.27 -1.61
N ALA A 166 24.46 -10.97 -0.58
CA ALA A 166 24.28 -9.80 0.27
C ALA A 166 23.84 -8.59 -0.55
N ALA A 167 22.97 -7.77 0.05
CA ALA A 167 22.66 -6.43 -0.43
C ALA A 167 23.90 -5.78 -1.05
N ASP A 168 23.76 -5.26 -2.26
CA ASP A 168 24.80 -4.49 -2.94
C ASP A 168 25.41 -3.49 -1.93
N PRO A 169 26.71 -3.63 -1.57
CA PRO A 169 27.35 -2.73 -0.60
C PRO A 169 27.44 -1.29 -1.08
N GLY A 170 27.10 -1.01 -2.35
CA GLY A 170 27.12 0.31 -2.97
C GLY A 170 25.78 1.05 -2.98
N ALA A 171 24.65 0.36 -2.83
CA ALA A 171 23.35 0.99 -2.69
C ALA A 171 23.12 1.29 -1.21
N ASN A 172 23.56 2.48 -0.76
CA ASN A 172 23.38 2.97 0.60
C ASN A 172 21.88 3.07 0.99
N CYS A 173 21.29 1.92 1.31
CA CYS A 173 19.97 1.68 1.89
C CYS A 173 20.13 0.77 3.13
N ASP A 174 21.30 0.81 3.78
CA ASP A 174 21.68 -0.01 4.96
C ASP A 174 20.81 0.22 6.21
N GLU A 175 19.92 1.23 6.18
CA GLU A 175 19.00 1.53 7.28
C GLU A 175 17.66 0.80 7.24
N LEU A 176 17.42 -0.12 6.29
CA LEU A 176 16.17 -0.90 6.25
C LEU A 176 16.26 -2.24 7.00
N ASN A 177 17.38 -2.50 7.68
CA ASN A 177 17.63 -3.72 8.43
C ASN A 177 16.87 -3.75 9.77
N LEU A 178 15.59 -4.13 9.73
CA LEU A 178 14.72 -4.27 10.91
C LEU A 178 15.22 -5.34 11.93
N HIS A 179 16.25 -6.12 11.57
CA HIS A 179 16.85 -7.12 12.44
C HIS A 179 18.01 -6.59 13.31
N ALA A 180 18.58 -5.42 13.02
CA ALA A 180 19.69 -4.87 13.81
C ALA A 180 19.23 -4.24 15.15
N ASP A 181 18.00 -3.71 15.20
CA ASP A 181 17.50 -3.00 16.39
C ASP A 181 17.04 -3.93 17.52
N VAL A 182 16.83 -5.22 17.25
CA VAL A 182 16.43 -6.20 18.28
C VAL A 182 17.64 -6.71 19.08
N GLU A 183 18.82 -6.82 18.47
CA GLU A 183 20.04 -7.25 19.17
C GLU A 183 20.71 -6.13 19.98
N SER A 184 20.50 -4.86 19.62
CA SER A 184 21.00 -3.71 20.38
C SER A 184 20.19 -3.45 21.66
N ALA A 185 18.89 -3.77 21.67
CA ALA A 185 18.05 -3.61 22.86
C ALA A 185 18.22 -4.72 23.91
N ALA A 186 18.83 -5.86 23.53
CA ALA A 186 19.08 -6.99 24.43
C ALA A 186 20.38 -6.86 25.25
N ARG A 187 21.15 -5.77 25.08
CA ARG A 187 22.33 -5.48 25.89
C ARG A 187 22.14 -4.18 26.66
N HIS A 188 21.70 -4.33 27.91
CA HIS A 188 21.85 -3.30 28.95
C HIS A 188 22.63 -3.87 30.13
N PRO A 189 23.29 -2.99 30.89
CA PRO A 189 24.62 -3.22 31.46
C PRO A 189 24.57 -3.94 32.81
N ALA A 190 25.68 -4.59 33.15
CA ALA A 190 26.06 -4.90 34.52
C ALA A 190 27.19 -3.96 34.95
#